data_AF-K6PZ31-F1
#
_entry.id   AF-K6PZ31-F1
#
_cell.length_a   1.000
_cell.length_b   1.000
_cell.length_c   1.000
_cell.angle_alpha   90.00
_cell.angle_beta   90.00
_cell.angle_gamma   90.00
#
_symmetry.space_group_name_H-M   'P 1'
#
loop_
_entity.id
_entity.type
_entity.pdbx_description
1 polymer ?
#
loop_
_entity_poly.entity_id
_entity_poly.type
_entity_poly.pdbx_seq_one_letter_code
_entity_poly.pdbx_strand_id
1 'polypeptide(L)'
;MAAGSGGPAGGPRRRGREIALQVLFQWEAAGHPLEAGLQWAAGEYNPGEEVLAFAADLAGGVTRHRLDIDGLIARYARDWDLERLARVDRNILRLGIYELLYAGRPDVPPPVAINEAVELAKRYSSEDAARFINGILGQLARDRGLAGEGRPAAPAAAGQGESAGGAPAGEGGSGAAPSAPMTAGARPAPAPGTVPGSGQLGGLIRQPGEGTGG
;
A
#
# COMPACT_ATOMS: atom_id res chain seq x y z
N MET A 1 10.22 29.34 20.39
CA MET A 1 9.33 28.42 21.12
C MET A 1 8.82 27.41 20.13
N ALA A 2 9.25 26.15 20.23
CA ALA A 2 8.80 25.07 19.35
C ALA A 2 7.57 24.41 19.97
N ALA A 3 6.42 24.51 19.29
CA ALA A 3 5.21 23.79 19.66
C ALA A 3 5.32 22.36 19.13
N GLY A 4 5.17 21.39 20.03
CA GLY A 4 5.21 19.98 19.73
C GLY A 4 4.07 19.55 18.81
N SER A 5 4.42 18.88 17.72
CA SER A 5 3.48 18.10 16.92
C SER A 5 3.58 16.65 17.37
N GLY A 6 2.65 16.25 18.23
CA GLY A 6 2.32 14.84 18.43
C GLY A 6 1.80 14.27 17.12
N GLY A 7 2.70 13.74 16.29
CA GLY A 7 2.35 12.95 15.11
C GLY A 7 1.63 11.66 15.53
N PRO A 8 0.76 11.09 14.66
CA PRO A 8 0.04 9.85 14.96
C PRO A 8 1.01 8.73 15.34
N ALA A 9 0.60 7.85 16.25
CA ALA A 9 1.38 6.89 17.03
C ALA A 9 2.18 5.82 16.22
N GLY A 10 3.09 6.27 15.37
CA GLY A 10 3.91 5.48 14.46
C GLY A 10 5.09 6.31 13.99
N GLY A 11 6.31 5.83 14.19
CA GLY A 11 7.52 6.56 13.80
C GLY A 11 7.59 6.87 12.29
N PRO A 12 8.54 7.72 11.85
CA PRO A 12 8.70 8.17 10.47
C PRO A 12 8.62 7.05 9.41
N ARG A 13 9.21 5.90 9.71
CA ARG A 13 9.18 4.70 8.86
C ARG A 13 7.77 4.16 8.63
N ARG A 14 6.98 4.01 9.70
CA ARG A 14 5.59 3.52 9.59
C ARG A 14 4.77 4.46 8.71
N ARG A 15 4.88 5.77 8.95
CA ARG A 15 4.16 6.77 8.15
C ARG A 15 4.57 6.72 6.68
N GLY A 16 5.86 6.55 6.39
CA GLY A 16 6.31 6.44 5.01
C GLY A 16 5.85 5.15 4.31
N ARG A 17 5.67 4.02 5.04
CA ARG A 17 5.03 2.81 4.47
C ARG A 17 3.57 3.04 4.11
N GLU A 18 2.82 3.74 4.96
CA GLU A 18 1.42 4.09 4.69
C GLU A 18 1.30 4.94 3.42
N ILE A 19 2.18 5.94 3.27
CA ILE A 19 2.23 6.79 2.07
C ILE A 19 2.63 5.96 0.85
N ALA A 20 3.65 5.10 0.96
CA ALA A 20 4.05 4.23 -0.14
C ALA A 20 2.90 3.33 -0.61
N LEU A 21 2.12 2.77 0.31
CA LEU A 21 0.94 1.96 0.00
C LEU A 21 -0.11 2.77 -0.78
N GLN A 22 -0.40 4.00 -0.35
CA GLN A 22 -1.37 4.87 -1.03
C GLN A 22 -0.89 5.26 -2.44
N VAL A 23 0.39 5.56 -2.60
CA VAL A 23 0.99 5.89 -3.90
C VAL A 23 0.94 4.69 -4.84
N LEU A 24 1.31 3.49 -4.36
CA LEU A 24 1.25 2.26 -5.15
C LEU A 24 -0.17 1.90 -5.57
N PHE A 25 -1.15 2.11 -4.68
CA PHE A 25 -2.56 1.90 -5.01
C PHE A 25 -3.02 2.82 -6.14
N GLN A 26 -2.66 4.10 -6.11
CA GLN A 26 -3.01 5.07 -7.16
C GLN A 26 -2.32 4.73 -8.49
N TRP A 27 -1.03 4.38 -8.43
CA TRP A 27 -0.25 3.96 -9.58
C TRP A 27 -0.86 2.73 -10.27
N GLU A 28 -1.28 1.72 -9.51
CA GLU A 28 -1.91 0.53 -10.06
C GLU A 28 -3.33 0.79 -10.57
N ALA A 29 -4.10 1.65 -9.88
CA ALA A 29 -5.51 1.85 -10.18
C ALA A 29 -5.75 2.67 -11.46
N ALA A 30 -4.93 3.69 -11.69
CA ALA A 30 -5.16 4.70 -12.72
C ALA A 30 -3.96 4.88 -13.67
N GLY A 31 -2.89 4.09 -13.50
CA GLY A 31 -1.66 4.26 -14.28
C GLY A 31 -0.97 5.60 -14.04
N HIS A 32 -1.28 6.27 -12.93
CA HIS A 32 -0.67 7.55 -12.60
C HIS A 32 0.83 7.37 -12.38
N PRO A 33 1.67 8.31 -12.84
CA PRO A 33 3.08 8.32 -12.50
C PRO A 33 3.27 8.32 -10.98
N LEU A 34 4.23 7.54 -10.47
CA LEU A 34 4.56 7.51 -9.04
C LEU A 34 4.80 8.92 -8.48
N GLU A 35 5.49 9.75 -9.26
CA GLU A 35 5.79 11.14 -8.93
C GLU A 35 4.52 11.95 -8.62
N ALA A 36 3.46 11.78 -9.40
CA ALA A 36 2.20 12.46 -9.15
C ALA A 36 1.57 12.03 -7.82
N GLY A 37 1.64 10.73 -7.48
CA GLY A 37 1.18 10.22 -6.20
C GLY A 37 2.01 10.76 -5.02
N LEU A 38 3.33 10.87 -5.18
CA LEU A 38 4.23 11.43 -4.17
C LEU A 38 3.99 12.94 -3.96
N GLN A 39 3.80 13.70 -5.05
CA GLN A 39 3.47 15.12 -5.00
C GLN A 39 2.12 15.35 -4.33
N TRP A 40 1.12 14.53 -4.65
CA TRP A 40 -0.17 14.55 -3.96
C TRP A 40 0.01 14.30 -2.46
N ALA A 41 0.74 13.25 -2.07
CA ALA A 41 0.98 12.93 -0.67
C ALA A 41 1.74 14.07 0.07
N ALA A 42 2.67 14.73 -0.62
CA ALA A 42 3.40 15.88 -0.10
C ALA A 42 2.48 17.06 0.19
N GLY A 43 1.56 17.39 -0.72
CA GLY A 43 0.59 18.47 -0.53
C GLY A 43 -0.50 18.14 0.49
N GLU A 44 -1.03 16.92 0.45
CA GLU A 44 -2.16 16.50 1.29
C GLU A 44 -1.75 16.27 2.75
N TYR A 45 -0.61 15.60 2.96
CA TYR A 45 -0.19 15.19 4.30
C TYR A 45 0.95 16.02 4.87
N ASN A 46 1.65 16.80 4.04
CA ASN A 46 2.87 17.52 4.40
C ASN A 46 3.83 16.67 5.27
N PRO A 47 4.16 15.43 4.84
CA PRO A 47 5.07 14.58 5.59
C PRO A 47 6.45 15.24 5.59
N GLY A 48 7.17 15.15 6.71
CA GLY A 48 8.56 15.60 6.74
C GLY A 48 9.39 14.92 5.63
N GLU A 49 10.44 15.60 5.18
CA GLU A 49 11.25 15.19 4.02
C GLU A 49 11.75 13.74 4.12
N GLU A 50 12.19 13.30 5.30
CA GLU A 50 12.63 11.92 5.55
C GLU A 50 11.52 10.89 5.27
N VAL A 51 10.29 11.19 5.69
CA VAL A 51 9.13 10.31 5.50
C VAL A 51 8.79 10.19 4.02
N LEU A 52 8.81 11.32 3.31
CA LEU A 52 8.52 11.36 1.87
C LEU A 52 9.60 10.63 1.07
N ALA A 53 10.88 10.85 1.39
CA ALA A 53 11.99 10.16 0.77
C ALA A 53 11.92 8.64 0.99
N PHE A 54 11.57 8.21 2.21
CA PHE A 54 11.38 6.80 2.51
C PHE A 54 10.20 6.19 1.72
N ALA A 55 9.08 6.91 1.62
CA ALA A 55 7.94 6.46 0.83
C ALA A 55 8.27 6.35 -0.67
N ALA A 56 9.02 7.33 -1.20
CA ALA A 56 9.48 7.35 -2.58
C ALA A 56 10.40 6.17 -2.90
N ASP A 57 11.34 5.86 -2.00
CA ASP A 57 12.23 4.71 -2.15
C ASP A 57 11.45 3.38 -2.17
N LEU A 58 10.50 3.20 -1.26
CA LEU A 58 9.66 2.00 -1.22
C LEU A 58 8.82 1.85 -2.50
N ALA A 59 8.08 2.89 -2.89
CA ALA A 59 7.21 2.84 -4.06
C ALA A 59 8.01 2.68 -5.37
N GLY A 60 9.12 3.42 -5.50
CA GLY A 60 10.03 3.29 -6.63
C GLY A 60 10.69 1.91 -6.69
N GLY A 61 11.08 1.36 -5.55
CA GLY A 61 11.63 0.02 -5.45
C GLY A 61 10.65 -1.08 -5.87
N VAL A 62 9.45 -1.05 -5.31
CA VAL A 62 8.37 -1.99 -5.68
C VAL A 62 8.10 -1.96 -7.18
N THR A 63 7.97 -0.77 -7.77
CA THR A 63 7.68 -0.66 -9.21
C THR A 63 8.83 -1.16 -10.09
N ARG A 64 10.08 -0.89 -9.72
CA ARG A 64 11.26 -1.42 -10.43
C ARG A 64 11.34 -2.95 -10.38
N HIS A 65 10.99 -3.56 -9.25
CA HIS A 65 11.07 -5.02 -9.04
C HIS A 65 9.73 -5.73 -9.21
N ARG A 66 8.72 -5.06 -9.77
CA ARG A 66 7.33 -5.57 -9.80
C ARG A 66 7.22 -6.98 -10.38
N LEU A 67 7.85 -7.23 -11.52
CA LEU A 67 7.70 -8.51 -12.21
C LEU A 67 8.24 -9.67 -11.35
N ASP A 68 9.40 -9.47 -10.73
CA ASP A 68 10.02 -10.48 -9.86
C ASP A 68 9.19 -10.66 -8.57
N ILE A 69 8.74 -9.55 -7.98
CA ILE A 69 7.91 -9.56 -6.77
C ILE A 69 6.57 -10.26 -7.03
N ASP A 70 5.89 -9.94 -8.13
CA ASP A 70 4.61 -10.55 -8.49
C ASP A 70 4.77 -12.05 -8.77
N GLY A 71 5.89 -12.46 -9.40
CA GLY A 71 6.25 -13.86 -9.57
C GLY A 71 6.46 -14.59 -8.23
N LEU A 72 7.06 -13.93 -7.23
CA LEU A 72 7.17 -14.47 -5.88
C LEU A 72 5.80 -14.59 -5.22
N ILE A 73 4.94 -13.58 -5.31
CA ILE A 73 3.59 -13.65 -4.75
C ILE A 73 2.84 -14.85 -5.34
N ALA A 74 2.84 -15.00 -6.67
CA ALA A 74 2.19 -16.12 -7.34
C ALA A 74 2.75 -17.48 -6.91
N ARG A 75 4.07 -17.57 -6.67
CA ARG A 75 4.71 -18.81 -6.18
C ARG A 75 4.26 -19.21 -4.78
N TYR A 76 4.13 -18.24 -3.88
CA TYR A 76 3.78 -18.48 -2.48
C TYR A 76 2.27 -18.54 -2.23
N ALA A 77 1.48 -17.84 -3.05
CA ALA A 77 0.03 -17.82 -3.01
C ALA A 77 -0.58 -18.89 -3.94
N ARG A 78 -0.16 -20.16 -3.81
CA ARG A 78 -0.47 -21.23 -4.78
C ARG A 78 -1.96 -21.44 -5.08
N ASP A 79 -2.84 -21.13 -4.12
CA ASP A 79 -4.29 -21.29 -4.26
C ASP A 79 -5.01 -19.97 -4.63
N TRP A 80 -4.27 -18.87 -4.82
CA TRP A 80 -4.80 -17.54 -5.05
C TRP A 80 -4.19 -16.90 -6.30
N ASP A 81 -5.05 -16.62 -7.27
CA ASP A 81 -4.67 -15.80 -8.41
C ASP A 81 -4.32 -14.38 -7.93
N LEU A 82 -3.16 -13.88 -8.35
CA LEU A 82 -2.67 -12.55 -8.02
C LEU A 82 -3.69 -11.46 -8.40
N GLU A 83 -4.41 -11.63 -9.51
CA GLU A 83 -5.42 -10.68 -9.97
C GLU A 83 -6.68 -10.67 -9.10
N ARG A 84 -6.95 -11.78 -8.41
CA ARG A 84 -8.09 -11.91 -7.48
C ARG A 84 -7.84 -11.29 -6.12
N LEU A 85 -6.57 -11.05 -5.77
CA LEU A 85 -6.24 -10.32 -4.55
C LEU A 85 -6.76 -8.88 -4.63
N ALA A 86 -7.30 -8.39 -3.52
CA ALA A 86 -7.62 -6.98 -3.41
C ALA A 86 -6.35 -6.16 -3.69
N ARG A 87 -6.49 -5.06 -4.43
CA ARG A 87 -5.37 -4.17 -4.79
C ARG A 87 -4.55 -3.76 -3.56
N VAL A 88 -5.22 -3.52 -2.43
CA VAL A 88 -4.55 -3.19 -1.16
C VAL A 88 -3.66 -4.34 -0.69
N ASP A 89 -4.19 -5.56 -0.58
CA ASP A 89 -3.46 -6.74 -0.11
C ASP A 89 -2.25 -7.05 -1.00
N ARG A 90 -2.46 -6.98 -2.32
CA ARG A 90 -1.39 -7.18 -3.30
C ARG A 90 -0.27 -6.15 -3.15
N ASN A 91 -0.60 -4.87 -2.95
CA ASN A 91 0.42 -3.84 -2.75
C ASN A 91 1.11 -3.95 -1.37
N ILE A 92 0.42 -4.43 -0.33
CA ILE A 92 1.05 -4.73 0.97
C ILE A 92 2.04 -5.89 0.83
N LEU A 93 1.68 -6.96 0.12
CA LEU A 93 2.60 -8.07 -0.18
C LEU A 93 3.81 -7.57 -0.97
N ARG A 94 3.59 -6.73 -1.99
CA ARG A 94 4.69 -6.14 -2.77
C ARG A 94 5.65 -5.35 -1.90
N LEU A 95 5.14 -4.51 -1.01
CA LEU A 95 5.96 -3.75 -0.05
C LEU A 95 6.76 -4.68 0.87
N GLY A 96 6.09 -5.66 1.49
CA GLY A 96 6.75 -6.61 2.39
C GLY A 96 7.86 -7.40 1.72
N ILE A 97 7.63 -7.90 0.49
CA ILE A 97 8.63 -8.62 -0.29
C ILE A 97 9.77 -7.69 -0.70
N TYR A 98 9.46 -6.46 -1.13
CA TYR A 98 10.48 -5.47 -1.46
C TYR A 98 11.43 -5.21 -0.28
N GLU A 99 10.87 -4.97 0.90
CA GLU A 99 11.64 -4.72 2.11
C GLU A 99 12.49 -5.93 2.52
N LEU A 100 11.96 -7.15 2.39
CA LEU A 100 12.68 -8.37 2.76
C LEU A 100 13.86 -8.68 1.82
N LEU A 101 13.74 -8.40 0.53
CA LEU A 101 14.67 -8.94 -0.48
C LEU A 101 15.55 -7.90 -1.16
N TYR A 102 15.08 -6.65 -1.27
CA TYR A 102 15.69 -5.67 -2.17
C TYR A 102 16.09 -4.38 -1.47
N ALA A 103 15.40 -4.01 -0.39
CA ALA A 103 15.70 -2.75 0.31
C ALA A 103 17.14 -2.68 0.85
N GLY A 104 17.81 -3.83 1.08
CA GLY A 104 19.22 -3.89 1.46
C GLY A 104 19.54 -3.14 2.77
N ARG A 105 18.52 -2.93 3.61
CA ARG A 105 18.54 -2.06 4.77
C ARG A 105 18.95 -2.83 6.02
N PRO A 106 20.18 -2.65 6.55
CA PRO A 106 20.59 -3.31 7.78
C PRO A 106 19.80 -2.82 9.01
N ASP A 107 19.10 -1.68 8.90
CA ASP A 107 18.33 -1.06 9.97
C ASP A 107 16.93 -1.68 10.18
N VAL A 108 16.44 -2.52 9.26
CA VAL A 108 15.11 -3.16 9.39
C VAL A 108 15.24 -4.67 9.39
N PRO A 109 15.19 -5.32 10.56
CA PRO A 109 15.20 -6.78 10.65
C PRO A 109 14.00 -7.42 9.92
N PRO A 110 14.16 -8.59 9.30
CA PRO A 110 13.08 -9.29 8.60
C PRO A 110 11.79 -9.47 9.42
N PRO A 111 11.82 -9.82 10.72
CA PRO A 111 10.60 -9.93 11.53
C PRO A 111 9.86 -8.59 11.68
N VAL A 112 10.60 -7.46 11.72
CA VAL A 112 10.01 -6.12 11.81
C VAL A 112 9.34 -5.76 10.48
N ALA A 113 9.99 -6.03 9.34
CA ALA A 113 9.37 -5.78 8.03
C ALA A 113 8.06 -6.58 7.84
N ILE A 114 8.06 -7.87 8.25
CA ILE A 114 6.85 -8.70 8.24
C ILE A 114 5.76 -8.10 9.13
N ASN A 115 6.11 -7.74 10.38
CA ASN A 115 5.14 -7.16 11.31
C ASN A 115 4.55 -5.85 10.77
N GLU A 116 5.36 -4.97 10.17
CA GLU A 116 4.87 -3.73 9.59
C GLU A 116 3.90 -3.97 8.41
N ALA A 117 4.15 -4.97 7.56
CA ALA A 117 3.22 -5.36 6.50
C ALA A 117 1.89 -5.90 7.07
N VAL A 118 1.96 -6.72 8.13
CA VAL A 118 0.77 -7.25 8.83
C VAL A 118 -0.05 -6.13 9.46
N GLU A 119 0.60 -5.14 10.08
CA GLU A 119 -0.07 -3.98 10.67
C GLU A 119 -0.73 -3.08 9.62
N LEU A 120 -0.15 -2.95 8.42
CA LEU A 120 -0.83 -2.29 7.29
C LEU A 120 -2.10 -3.05 6.88
N ALA A 121 -2.04 -4.39 6.83
CA ALA A 121 -3.18 -5.22 6.44
C ALA A 121 -4.34 -5.07 7.42
N LYS A 122 -4.06 -5.09 8.73
CA LYS A 122 -5.08 -4.84 9.77
C LYS A 122 -5.72 -3.46 9.65
N ARG A 123 -4.95 -2.46 9.22
CA ARG A 123 -5.43 -1.08 9.11
C ARG A 123 -6.24 -0.81 7.85
N TYR A 124 -5.81 -1.35 6.71
CA TYR A 124 -6.33 -0.99 5.39
C TYR A 124 -7.11 -2.13 4.70
N SER A 125 -7.16 -3.32 5.30
CA SER A 125 -7.83 -4.49 4.77
C SER A 125 -8.57 -5.24 5.90
N SER A 126 -8.41 -6.55 6.01
CA SER A 126 -9.08 -7.41 7.00
C SER A 126 -8.11 -8.19 7.87
N GLU A 127 -8.63 -8.75 8.97
CA GLU A 127 -7.87 -9.65 9.85
C GLU A 127 -7.41 -10.93 9.10
N ASP A 128 -8.24 -11.43 8.17
CA ASP A 128 -7.87 -12.60 7.36
C ASP A 128 -6.76 -12.26 6.36
N ALA A 129 -6.78 -11.06 5.77
CA ALA A 129 -5.67 -10.57 4.95
C ALA A 129 -4.38 -10.45 5.77
N ALA A 130 -4.46 -9.98 7.01
CA ALA A 130 -3.31 -9.89 7.91
C ALA A 130 -2.67 -11.26 8.18
N ARG A 131 -3.49 -12.29 8.47
CA ARG A 131 -3.02 -13.67 8.66
C ARG A 131 -2.41 -14.25 7.39
N PHE A 132 -3.05 -14.03 6.25
CA PHE A 132 -2.59 -14.48 4.94
C PHE A 132 -1.22 -13.87 4.59
N ILE A 133 -1.08 -12.55 4.72
CA ILE A 133 0.16 -11.82 4.46
C ILE A 133 1.29 -12.29 5.39
N ASN A 134 0.99 -12.47 6.67
CA ASN A 134 1.96 -13.02 7.62
C ASN A 134 2.46 -14.42 7.19
N GLY A 135 1.54 -15.28 6.74
CA GLY A 135 1.86 -16.62 6.24
C GLY A 135 2.80 -16.59 5.05
N ILE A 136 2.49 -15.79 4.02
CA ILE A 136 3.31 -15.66 2.81
C ILE A 136 4.68 -15.09 3.13
N LEU A 137 4.75 -13.94 3.81
CA LEU A 137 6.03 -13.28 4.07
C LEU A 137 6.89 -14.10 5.03
N GLY A 138 6.29 -14.75 6.02
CA GLY A 138 6.98 -15.65 6.93
C GLY A 138 7.56 -16.88 6.23
N GLN A 139 6.82 -17.49 5.29
CA GLN A 139 7.34 -18.59 4.50
C GLN A 139 8.49 -18.15 3.59
N LEU A 140 8.33 -17.02 2.89
CA LEU A 140 9.39 -16.44 2.06
C LEU A 140 10.66 -16.17 2.88
N ALA A 141 10.54 -15.55 4.05
CA ALA A 141 11.69 -15.26 4.89
C ALA A 141 12.42 -16.52 5.36
N ARG A 142 11.70 -17.61 5.69
CA ARG A 142 12.30 -18.91 6.02
C ARG A 142 13.06 -19.50 4.82
N ASP A 143 12.42 -19.56 3.66
CA ASP A 143 13.01 -20.13 2.44
C ASP A 143 14.28 -19.39 1.99
N ARG A 144 14.36 -18.08 2.29
CA ARG A 144 15.51 -17.23 1.96
C ARG A 144 16.55 -17.16 3.07
N GLY A 145 16.38 -17.90 4.17
CA GLY A 145 17.31 -17.88 5.31
C GLY A 145 17.35 -16.55 6.07
N LEU A 146 16.30 -15.72 5.92
CA LEU A 146 16.18 -14.40 6.57
C LEU A 146 15.55 -14.50 7.96
N ALA A 147 14.86 -15.61 8.25
CA ALA A 147 14.40 -15.93 9.58
C ALA A 147 15.60 -16.45 10.40
N GLY A 148 16.17 -15.59 11.26
CA GLY A 148 17.14 -16.03 12.26
C GLY A 148 16.60 -17.20 13.08
N GLU A 149 17.46 -18.16 13.42
CA GLU A 149 17.11 -19.41 14.10
C GLU A 149 16.20 -19.14 15.31
N GLY A 150 14.91 -19.49 15.20
CA GLY A 150 13.91 -19.05 16.16
C GLY A 150 12.49 -19.55 15.89
N ARG A 151 12.34 -20.88 15.79
CA ARG A 151 11.10 -21.68 15.82
C ARG A 151 10.16 -21.60 14.59
N PRO A 152 9.72 -22.75 14.05
CA PRO A 152 8.74 -22.77 12.96
C PRO A 152 7.36 -22.32 13.46
N ALA A 153 6.78 -21.32 12.77
CA ALA A 153 5.33 -21.15 12.77
C ALA A 153 4.73 -22.41 12.12
N ALA A 154 3.86 -23.10 12.85
CA ALA A 154 3.22 -24.33 12.42
C ALA A 154 2.58 -24.20 11.03
N PRO A 155 2.56 -25.27 10.21
CA PRO A 155 1.90 -25.24 8.92
C PRO A 155 0.41 -24.96 9.11
N ALA A 156 -0.10 -23.92 8.46
CA ALA A 156 -1.52 -23.72 8.27
C ALA A 156 -2.05 -24.97 7.54
N ALA A 157 -2.83 -25.76 8.26
CA ALA A 157 -3.45 -26.96 7.74
C ALA A 157 -4.32 -26.59 6.54
N ALA A 158 -3.98 -27.16 5.39
CA ALA A 158 -4.91 -27.41 4.31
C ALA A 158 -5.91 -28.47 4.78
N GLY A 159 -7.19 -28.27 4.46
CA GLY A 159 -8.26 -29.27 4.55
C GLY A 159 -9.46 -28.79 5.37
N GLN A 160 -10.71 -29.03 4.99
CA GLN A 160 -11.29 -29.90 3.96
C GLN A 160 -12.72 -29.40 3.69
N GLY A 161 -13.16 -29.52 2.43
CA GLY A 161 -14.58 -29.66 2.16
C GLY A 161 -15.00 -31.09 2.47
N GLU A 162 -16.10 -31.27 3.19
CA GLU A 162 -16.84 -32.53 3.25
C GLU A 162 -18.34 -32.24 3.15
N SER A 163 -18.95 -32.93 2.20
CA SER A 163 -20.38 -33.02 1.93
C SER A 163 -20.81 -34.44 2.28
N ALA A 164 -21.78 -34.61 3.19
CA ALA A 164 -22.93 -35.52 3.06
C ALA A 164 -23.69 -35.71 4.39
N GLY A 165 -25.03 -35.59 4.31
CA GLY A 165 -25.96 -36.55 4.93
C GLY A 165 -26.71 -36.13 6.19
N GLY A 166 -28.00 -35.79 6.05
CA GLY A 166 -28.97 -35.89 7.15
C GLY A 166 -30.19 -34.95 7.04
N ALA A 167 -31.22 -35.37 6.31
CA ALA A 167 -32.57 -34.78 6.38
C ALA A 167 -33.23 -35.07 7.76
N PRO A 168 -34.30 -34.36 8.17
CA PRO A 168 -35.64 -34.63 7.65
C PRO A 168 -36.54 -33.41 7.42
N ALA A 169 -37.73 -33.71 6.93
CA ALA A 169 -38.76 -32.88 6.32
C ALA A 169 -39.48 -31.86 7.24
N GLY A 170 -40.11 -30.87 6.59
CA GLY A 170 -41.13 -29.99 7.14
C GLY A 170 -41.66 -29.03 6.07
N GLU A 171 -42.86 -29.32 5.57
CA GLU A 171 -43.57 -28.61 4.49
C GLU A 171 -44.07 -27.21 4.90
N GLY A 172 -44.24 -26.31 3.94
CA GLY A 172 -45.24 -25.24 4.04
C GLY A 172 -44.87 -23.87 3.45
N GLY A 173 -45.27 -23.65 2.19
CA GLY A 173 -46.03 -22.45 1.86
C GLY A 173 -45.32 -21.20 1.31
N SER A 174 -45.61 -20.95 0.03
CA SER A 174 -46.03 -19.64 -0.51
C SER A 174 -44.99 -18.54 -0.76
N GLY A 175 -44.49 -18.52 -2.00
CA GLY A 175 -44.63 -17.38 -2.92
C GLY A 175 -44.09 -16.01 -2.52
N ALA A 176 -42.98 -15.61 -3.13
CA ALA A 176 -42.80 -14.30 -3.79
C ALA A 176 -41.37 -14.17 -4.35
N ALA A 177 -41.24 -14.00 -5.67
CA ALA A 177 -40.11 -13.25 -6.20
C ALA A 177 -40.26 -11.78 -5.77
N PRO A 178 -39.16 -11.04 -5.52
CA PRO A 178 -38.76 -10.11 -6.58
C PRO A 178 -37.25 -9.80 -6.68
N SER A 179 -36.84 -9.61 -7.94
CA SER A 179 -36.14 -8.42 -8.46
C SER A 179 -34.93 -7.84 -7.71
N ALA A 180 -33.77 -7.88 -8.37
CA ALA A 180 -32.81 -6.77 -8.35
C ALA A 180 -33.50 -5.49 -8.89
N PRO A 181 -33.17 -4.28 -8.40
CA PRO A 181 -31.97 -3.61 -8.91
C PRO A 181 -31.23 -2.65 -7.94
N MET A 182 -29.97 -2.36 -8.29
CA MET A 182 -29.32 -1.02 -8.29
C MET A 182 -28.84 -0.32 -6.98
N THR A 183 -27.50 -0.24 -6.90
CA THR A 183 -26.63 0.96 -6.74
C THR A 183 -26.46 1.74 -5.42
N ALA A 184 -25.18 2.13 -5.25
CA ALA A 184 -24.64 3.41 -4.81
C ALA A 184 -24.25 3.60 -3.33
N GLY A 185 -22.93 3.60 -3.10
CA GLY A 185 -22.30 4.12 -1.88
C GLY A 185 -20.79 4.35 -2.01
N ALA A 186 -20.25 4.51 -3.23
CA ALA A 186 -18.88 4.97 -3.43
C ALA A 186 -18.89 6.50 -3.48
N ARG A 187 -18.25 7.13 -2.50
CA ARG A 187 -18.01 8.59 -2.53
C ARG A 187 -17.20 8.92 -3.78
N PRO A 188 -17.59 9.93 -4.58
CA PRO A 188 -16.79 10.35 -5.72
C PRO A 188 -15.49 10.99 -5.24
N ALA A 189 -14.39 10.65 -5.91
CA ALA A 189 -13.15 11.40 -5.84
C ALA A 189 -13.38 12.84 -6.34
N PRO A 190 -12.72 13.86 -5.77
CA PRO A 190 -12.85 15.23 -6.27
C PRO A 190 -12.28 15.35 -7.69
N ALA A 191 -13.00 16.05 -8.56
CA ALA A 191 -12.56 16.37 -9.92
C ALA A 191 -11.31 17.27 -9.91
N PRO A 192 -10.42 17.18 -10.92
CA PRO A 192 -9.29 18.09 -11.04
C PRO A 192 -9.80 19.51 -11.31
N GLY A 193 -9.57 20.39 -10.35
CA GLY A 193 -9.85 21.82 -10.47
C GLY A 193 -8.92 22.47 -11.50
N THR A 194 -9.54 23.16 -12.45
CA THR A 194 -8.97 24.15 -13.36
C THR A 194 -7.93 25.03 -12.68
N VAL A 195 -6.71 25.06 -13.21
CA VAL A 195 -5.72 26.11 -12.94
C VAL A 195 -6.25 27.45 -13.47
N PRO A 196 -6.44 28.49 -12.64
CA PRO A 196 -6.68 29.83 -13.14
C PRO A 196 -5.36 30.60 -13.27
N GLY A 197 -5.14 31.15 -14.46
CA GLY A 197 -4.52 32.48 -14.60
C GLY A 197 -3.00 32.53 -14.65
N SER A 198 -2.48 32.55 -15.86
CA SER A 198 -1.21 33.19 -16.20
C SER A 198 -1.22 34.66 -15.77
N GLY A 199 -0.69 34.95 -14.59
CA GLY A 199 -0.47 36.30 -14.07
C GLY A 199 0.99 36.72 -14.28
N GLN A 200 1.18 37.67 -15.18
CA GLN A 200 2.40 38.41 -15.53
C GLN A 200 3.52 38.43 -14.47
N LEU A 201 4.67 37.83 -14.79
CA LEU A 201 5.95 38.22 -14.20
C LEU A 201 6.52 39.40 -14.99
N GLY A 202 6.04 40.59 -14.65
CA GLY A 202 6.57 41.86 -15.14
C GLY A 202 7.76 42.32 -14.30
N GLY A 203 8.96 42.21 -14.87
CA GLY A 203 10.08 43.15 -14.74
C GLY A 203 10.48 43.67 -13.36
N LEU A 204 11.51 43.06 -12.78
CA LEU A 204 12.44 43.75 -11.88
C LEU A 204 13.89 43.39 -12.26
N ILE A 205 14.33 43.89 -13.40
CA ILE A 205 15.76 44.07 -13.68
C ILE A 205 16.04 45.56 -13.53
N ARG A 206 16.67 45.89 -12.41
CA ARG A 206 17.18 47.24 -12.10
C ARG A 206 18.42 47.48 -12.96
N GLN A 207 18.33 48.42 -13.90
CA GLN A 207 19.50 48.95 -14.60
C GLN A 207 20.37 49.78 -13.63
N PRO A 208 21.72 49.65 -13.66
CA PRO A 208 22.58 50.69 -13.11
C PRO A 208 22.60 51.87 -14.10
N GLY A 209 22.31 53.06 -13.58
CA GLY A 209 22.25 54.30 -14.35
C GLY A 209 23.63 54.76 -14.81
N GLU A 210 23.74 55.03 -16.10
CA GLU A 210 24.70 55.98 -16.63
C GLU A 210 24.15 57.39 -16.42
N GLY A 211 24.86 58.18 -15.62
CA GLY A 211 24.64 59.60 -15.41
C GLY A 211 25.92 60.34 -15.74
N THR A 212 26.01 60.79 -16.99
CA THR A 212 26.92 61.82 -17.50
C THR A 212 26.75 63.16 -16.78
N GLY A 213 27.85 63.88 -16.61
CA GLY A 213 27.87 65.34 -16.73
C GLY A 213 28.75 66.09 -15.74
N GLY A 214 29.65 66.92 -16.26
CA GLY A 214 30.19 68.10 -15.58
C GLY A 214 31.70 68.14 -15.46
#